data_AF-Q9F3R2-F1
#
_entry.id   AF-Q9F3R2-F1
#
_cell.length_a   1.000
_cell.length_b   1.000
_cell.length_c   1.000
_cell.angle_alpha   90.00
_cell.angle_beta   90.00
_cell.angle_gamma   90.00
#
_symmetry.space_group_name_H-M   'P 1'
#
loop_
_entity.id
_entity.type
_entity.pdbx_description
1 polymer ?
#
loop_
_entity_poly.entity_id
_entity_poly.type
_entity_poly.pdbx_seq_one_letter_code
_entity_poly.pdbx_strand_id
1 'polypeptide(L)'
;MRGSFLAHESEIPERGDYVVRYISEDHFIVCRDQGGEIRGHLNACRHRGMQVSRAEMGNTSHFRCPYHGWTYSNTGSLVGVPAGKDAYGNQLKKSDWNLRPMPNLASYKGLIFGSLDPHADSLEDYLGDLKFYLDIVLDRSDAGLQVVGAPQRWVIDANWKLGADNFVGDAYHTMMTHRSMVELGLAPPDPQFALYGEHIHTGHGHGLGIIGPPPGMPLPEFMGLPENIVEELERRLTPEQVEIFRPTAFIHGTVFPNLSIGNFLMGKDHLSAPTAFLTLRLWHPLGPDKMGGDVFLPRGEGRTRLVQGREL
;
A
#
# COMPACT_ATOMS: atom_id res chain seq x y z
N MET A 1 -8.15 -14.76 6.45
CA MET A 1 -8.27 -13.85 5.27
C MET A 1 -7.32 -14.28 4.16
N ARG A 2 -7.58 -13.94 2.90
CA ARG A 2 -6.50 -13.57 1.94
C ARG A 2 -6.75 -12.10 1.62
N GLY A 3 -6.11 -11.22 2.39
CA GLY A 3 -6.30 -9.78 2.28
C GLY A 3 -5.54 -9.22 1.07
N SER A 4 -6.20 -8.45 0.23
CA SER A 4 -5.56 -7.67 -0.83
C SER A 4 -5.43 -6.22 -0.38
N PHE A 5 -4.22 -5.66 -0.47
CA PHE A 5 -4.00 -4.25 -0.21
C PHE A 5 -4.76 -3.42 -1.24
N LEU A 6 -5.48 -2.41 -0.76
CA LEU A 6 -6.25 -1.51 -1.61
C LEU A 6 -5.62 -0.13 -1.63
N ALA A 7 -5.41 0.49 -0.47
CA ALA A 7 -4.97 1.87 -0.34
C ALA A 7 -4.30 2.14 1.00
N HIS A 8 -3.57 3.25 1.08
CA HIS A 8 -3.16 3.82 2.36
C HIS A 8 -4.18 4.89 2.80
N GLU A 9 -4.45 5.01 4.09
CA GLU A 9 -5.42 5.97 4.64
C GLU A 9 -5.08 7.42 4.29
N SER A 10 -3.80 7.74 4.17
CA SER A 10 -3.32 9.07 3.76
C SER A 10 -3.69 9.46 2.32
N GLU A 11 -4.17 8.52 1.51
CA GLU A 11 -4.67 8.78 0.15
C GLU A 11 -6.12 9.30 0.17
N ILE A 12 -6.82 9.11 1.30
CA ILE A 12 -8.20 9.56 1.53
C ILE A 12 -8.33 10.27 2.90
N PRO A 13 -7.52 11.33 3.16
CA PRO A 13 -7.49 11.99 4.45
C PRO A 13 -8.81 12.69 4.79
N GLU A 14 -9.46 13.30 3.80
CA GLU A 14 -10.65 14.12 4.00
C GLU A 14 -11.94 13.35 3.73
N ARG A 15 -13.03 13.80 4.37
CA ARG A 15 -14.38 13.28 4.06
C ARG A 15 -14.72 13.53 2.60
N GLY A 16 -15.17 12.47 1.93
CA GLY A 16 -15.46 12.47 0.51
C GLY A 16 -14.32 12.02 -0.38
N ASP A 17 -13.08 11.97 0.12
CA ASP A 17 -11.95 11.50 -0.68
C ASP A 17 -12.13 10.03 -1.03
N TYR A 18 -11.80 9.68 -2.27
CA TYR A 18 -11.84 8.32 -2.76
C TYR A 18 -10.72 8.03 -3.75
N VAL A 19 -10.37 6.74 -3.82
CA VAL A 19 -9.54 6.13 -4.85
C VAL A 19 -10.26 4.90 -5.41
N VAL A 20 -9.99 4.55 -6.67
CA VAL A 20 -10.51 3.33 -7.31
C VAL A 20 -9.38 2.31 -7.40
N ARG A 21 -9.59 1.15 -6.76
CA ARG A 21 -8.60 0.09 -6.56
C ARG A 21 -9.19 -1.27 -6.93
N TYR A 22 -8.37 -2.31 -6.88
CA TYR A 22 -8.69 -3.58 -7.54
C TYR A 22 -8.46 -4.76 -6.60
N ILE A 23 -9.33 -5.77 -6.72
CA ILE A 23 -9.01 -7.15 -6.34
C ILE A 23 -9.19 -7.98 -7.61
N SER A 24 -8.08 -8.36 -8.24
CA SER A 24 -8.11 -8.94 -9.60
C SER A 24 -8.91 -8.03 -10.54
N GLU A 25 -9.86 -8.55 -11.31
CA GLU A 25 -10.66 -7.77 -12.25
C GLU A 25 -11.77 -6.94 -11.60
N ASP A 26 -12.05 -7.11 -10.30
CA ASP A 26 -13.11 -6.36 -9.61
C ASP A 26 -12.61 -4.98 -9.16
N HIS A 27 -13.32 -3.93 -9.57
CA HIS A 27 -13.01 -2.55 -9.22
C HIS A 27 -13.78 -2.13 -7.97
N PHE A 28 -13.10 -1.55 -7.00
CA PHE A 28 -13.67 -1.02 -5.77
C PHE A 28 -13.38 0.48 -5.63
N ILE A 29 -14.39 1.25 -5.25
CA ILE A 29 -14.22 2.60 -4.72
C ILE A 29 -13.87 2.44 -3.24
N VAL A 30 -12.67 2.85 -2.86
CA VAL A 30 -12.25 2.99 -1.45
C VAL A 30 -12.35 4.45 -1.08
N CYS A 31 -13.18 4.80 -0.11
CA CYS A 31 -13.45 6.19 0.22
C CYS A 31 -13.60 6.43 1.72
N ARG A 32 -13.33 7.65 2.16
CA ARG A 32 -13.75 8.14 3.48
C ARG A 32 -15.11 8.80 3.31
N ASP A 33 -16.16 8.23 3.87
CA ASP A 33 -17.51 8.73 3.66
C ASP A 33 -17.79 10.05 4.41
N GLN A 34 -18.98 10.64 4.22
CA GLN A 34 -19.35 11.88 4.90
C GLN A 34 -19.46 11.76 6.44
N GLY A 35 -19.54 10.54 6.97
CA GLY A 35 -19.46 10.24 8.40
C GLY A 35 -18.01 10.15 8.91
N GLY A 36 -17.03 10.04 8.02
CA GLY A 36 -15.62 9.82 8.34
C GLY A 36 -15.20 8.35 8.34
N GLU A 37 -16.11 7.43 8.03
CA GLU A 37 -15.85 5.99 8.00
C GLU A 37 -15.20 5.58 6.67
N ILE A 38 -14.22 4.69 6.71
CA ILE A 38 -13.63 4.11 5.50
C ILE A 38 -14.58 3.05 4.95
N ARG A 39 -14.89 3.16 3.66
CA ARG A 39 -15.78 2.25 2.93
C ARG A 39 -15.07 1.69 1.71
N GLY A 40 -15.46 0.47 1.33
CA GLY A 40 -15.10 -0.15 0.06
C GLY A 40 -16.39 -0.56 -0.65
N HIS A 41 -16.63 -0.04 -1.85
CA HIS A 41 -17.84 -0.33 -2.63
C HIS A 41 -17.46 -0.89 -3.98
N LEU A 42 -18.07 -2.00 -4.40
CA LEU A 42 -17.93 -2.47 -5.78
C LEU A 42 -18.38 -1.34 -6.73
N ASN A 43 -17.51 -0.96 -7.66
CA ASN A 43 -17.73 0.12 -8.62
C ASN A 43 -18.62 -0.35 -9.78
N ALA A 44 -19.81 -0.85 -9.44
CA ALA A 44 -20.79 -1.35 -10.38
C ALA A 44 -22.20 -0.95 -9.91
N CYS A 45 -22.85 -0.08 -10.68
CA CYS A 45 -24.21 0.36 -10.41
C CYS A 45 -25.15 -0.83 -10.32
N ARG A 46 -25.99 -0.87 -9.28
CA ARG A 46 -26.94 -1.97 -9.04
C ARG A 46 -28.07 -2.07 -10.07
N HIS A 47 -28.21 -1.06 -10.94
CA HIS A 47 -29.19 -1.11 -12.04
C HIS A 47 -28.72 -1.98 -13.20
N ARG A 48 -27.57 -1.66 -13.83
CA ARG A 48 -27.05 -2.35 -15.02
C ARG A 48 -25.52 -2.48 -15.05
N GLY A 49 -24.87 -2.47 -13.88
CA GLY A 49 -23.43 -2.76 -13.75
C GLY A 49 -22.47 -1.65 -14.18
N MET A 50 -22.94 -0.52 -14.72
CA MET A 50 -22.04 0.58 -15.12
C MET A 50 -21.25 1.12 -13.92
N GLN A 51 -19.96 1.40 -14.11
CA GLN A 51 -19.15 2.14 -13.14
C GLN A 51 -19.83 3.44 -12.71
N VAL A 52 -19.92 3.66 -11.41
CA VAL A 52 -20.48 4.89 -10.83
C VAL A 52 -19.43 5.97 -10.65
N SER A 53 -18.15 5.58 -10.62
CA SER A 53 -17.00 6.47 -10.81
C SER A 53 -16.07 5.93 -11.89
N ARG A 54 -15.63 6.79 -12.81
CA ARG A 54 -14.65 6.46 -13.87
C ARG A 54 -13.32 7.19 -13.67
N ALA A 55 -13.24 8.07 -12.68
CA ALA A 55 -11.99 8.69 -12.28
C ALA A 55 -11.23 7.73 -11.35
N GLU A 56 -9.91 7.78 -11.37
CA GLU A 56 -9.05 6.95 -10.51
C GLU A 56 -9.07 7.41 -9.04
N MET A 57 -9.31 8.70 -8.81
CA MET A 57 -9.38 9.31 -7.48
C MET A 57 -10.14 10.65 -7.54
N GLY A 58 -10.55 11.17 -6.39
CA GLY A 58 -11.14 12.50 -6.25
C GLY A 58 -11.84 12.69 -4.91
N ASN A 59 -12.67 13.73 -4.79
CA ASN A 59 -13.51 13.98 -3.63
C ASN A 59 -14.98 14.13 -4.06
N THR A 60 -15.90 13.40 -3.43
CA THR A 60 -17.34 13.59 -3.64
C THR A 60 -18.19 13.09 -2.48
N SER A 61 -19.34 13.72 -2.25
CA SER A 61 -20.38 13.22 -1.36
C SER A 61 -21.27 12.14 -1.99
N HIS A 62 -21.30 12.07 -3.32
CA HIS A 62 -22.19 11.19 -4.08
C HIS A 62 -21.56 10.66 -5.37
N PHE A 63 -21.89 9.42 -5.71
CA PHE A 63 -21.56 8.81 -6.99
C PHE A 63 -22.84 8.71 -7.84
N ARG A 64 -22.85 9.33 -9.01
CA ARG A 64 -24.01 9.34 -9.91
C ARG A 64 -23.71 8.52 -11.15
N CYS A 65 -24.44 7.42 -11.32
CA CYS A 65 -24.29 6.53 -12.46
C CYS A 65 -24.58 7.29 -13.78
N PRO A 66 -23.65 7.32 -14.75
CA PRO A 66 -23.85 8.05 -16.00
C PRO A 66 -24.93 7.45 -16.89
N TYR A 67 -25.32 6.18 -16.68
CA TYR A 67 -26.27 5.52 -17.57
C TYR A 67 -27.70 6.04 -17.38
N HIS A 68 -28.24 5.91 -16.17
CA HIS A 68 -29.64 6.23 -15.87
C HIS A 68 -29.78 7.18 -14.68
N GLY A 69 -28.67 7.74 -14.18
CA GLY A 69 -28.68 8.73 -13.11
C GLY A 69 -29.06 8.22 -11.72
N TRP A 70 -28.98 6.91 -11.46
CA TRP A 70 -29.05 6.40 -10.08
C TRP A 70 -27.92 7.03 -9.26
N THR A 71 -28.28 7.63 -8.14
CA THR A 71 -27.38 8.41 -7.28
C THR A 71 -27.19 7.69 -5.97
N TYR A 72 -25.94 7.41 -5.65
CA TYR A 72 -25.51 6.77 -4.42
C TYR A 72 -24.79 7.80 -3.55
N SER A 73 -25.09 7.84 -2.26
CA SER A 73 -24.22 8.51 -1.28
C SER A 73 -22.86 7.80 -1.23
N ASN A 74 -21.79 8.48 -0.83
CA ASN A 74 -20.49 7.83 -0.59
C ASN A 74 -20.51 6.82 0.57
N THR A 75 -21.59 6.78 1.37
CA THR A 75 -21.90 5.67 2.28
C THR A 75 -22.29 4.36 1.55
N GLY A 76 -22.49 4.41 0.23
CA GLY A 76 -22.98 3.30 -0.61
C GLY A 76 -24.50 3.27 -0.78
N SER A 77 -25.24 4.04 0.02
CA SER A 77 -26.70 4.04 0.01
C SER A 77 -27.29 4.57 -1.29
N LEU A 78 -28.27 3.88 -1.89
CA LEU A 78 -29.01 4.40 -3.04
C LEU A 78 -30.01 5.47 -2.58
N VAL A 79 -29.67 6.74 -2.82
CA VAL A 79 -30.46 7.88 -2.32
C VAL A 79 -31.39 8.47 -3.38
N GLY A 80 -31.06 8.35 -4.66
CA GLY A 80 -31.83 8.94 -5.75
C GLY A 80 -32.00 8.02 -6.95
N VAL A 81 -33.23 7.95 -7.47
CA VAL A 81 -33.56 7.23 -8.71
C VAL A 81 -34.44 8.15 -9.56
N PRO A 82 -33.99 8.56 -10.75
CA PRO A 82 -34.81 9.32 -11.68
C PRO A 82 -36.11 8.58 -12.02
N ALA A 83 -37.22 9.32 -12.14
CA ALA A 83 -38.55 8.78 -12.41
C ALA A 83 -39.01 7.70 -11.40
N GLY A 84 -38.59 7.78 -10.13
CA GLY A 84 -39.02 6.82 -9.09
C GLY A 84 -40.54 6.68 -8.94
N LYS A 85 -41.29 7.78 -9.13
CA LYS A 85 -42.76 7.74 -9.17
C LYS A 85 -43.28 7.28 -10.53
N ASP A 86 -42.86 7.95 -11.61
CA ASP A 86 -43.48 7.79 -12.92
C ASP A 86 -43.14 6.47 -13.61
N ALA A 87 -41.94 5.93 -13.40
CA ALA A 87 -41.50 4.66 -13.99
C ALA A 87 -41.58 3.48 -12.99
N TYR A 88 -41.26 3.71 -11.71
CA TYR A 88 -41.23 2.65 -10.69
C TYR A 88 -42.45 2.64 -9.76
N GLY A 89 -43.40 3.57 -9.89
CA GLY A 89 -44.60 3.62 -9.05
C GLY A 89 -44.30 3.76 -7.54
N ASN A 90 -43.13 4.29 -7.19
CA ASN A 90 -42.55 4.27 -5.83
C ASN A 90 -42.42 2.87 -5.19
N GLN A 91 -42.44 1.80 -5.98
CA GLN A 91 -42.33 0.42 -5.47
C GLN A 91 -40.88 -0.05 -5.29
N LEU A 92 -39.91 0.67 -5.86
CA LEU A 92 -38.50 0.34 -5.71
C LEU A 92 -38.02 0.63 -4.28
N LYS A 93 -37.80 -0.42 -3.49
CA LYS A 93 -37.20 -0.34 -2.16
C LYS A 93 -35.69 -0.08 -2.27
N LYS A 94 -35.30 1.20 -2.32
CA LYS A 94 -33.91 1.63 -2.57
C LYS A 94 -32.85 0.98 -1.67
N SER A 95 -33.17 0.71 -0.41
CA SER A 95 -32.24 0.08 0.56
C SER A 95 -31.72 -1.28 0.11
N ASP A 96 -32.47 -2.01 -0.72
CA ASP A 96 -32.08 -3.35 -1.22
C ASP A 96 -31.09 -3.24 -2.40
N TRP A 97 -30.85 -2.02 -2.87
CA TRP A 97 -30.06 -1.68 -4.07
C TRP A 97 -28.92 -0.70 -3.78
N ASN A 98 -28.43 -0.67 -2.54
CA ASN A 98 -27.17 0.02 -2.19
C ASN A 98 -26.00 -0.58 -2.99
N LEU A 99 -24.91 0.18 -3.18
CA LEU A 99 -23.67 -0.38 -3.73
C LEU A 99 -23.26 -1.60 -2.89
N ARG A 100 -22.73 -2.63 -3.56
CA ARG A 100 -22.29 -3.83 -2.85
C ARG A 100 -21.03 -3.47 -2.05
N PRO A 101 -21.03 -3.64 -0.71
CA PRO A 101 -19.83 -3.37 0.08
C PRO A 101 -18.77 -4.43 -0.20
N MET A 102 -17.51 -4.09 0.05
CA MET A 102 -16.43 -5.05 0.23
C MET A 102 -16.82 -5.99 1.38
N PRO A 103 -16.88 -7.32 1.18
CA PRO A 103 -17.34 -8.26 2.20
C PRO A 103 -16.59 -8.17 3.52
N ASN A 104 -15.26 -8.04 3.46
CA ASN A 104 -14.40 -7.74 4.60
C ASN A 104 -13.43 -6.61 4.26
N LEU A 105 -13.44 -5.55 5.07
CA LEU A 105 -12.58 -4.38 4.91
C LEU A 105 -12.01 -4.00 6.28
N ALA A 106 -10.68 -3.86 6.36
CA ALA A 106 -10.00 -3.51 7.60
C ALA A 106 -8.76 -2.68 7.30
N SER A 107 -8.25 -1.97 8.31
CA SER A 107 -7.00 -1.20 8.24
C SER A 107 -6.01 -1.71 9.28
N TYR A 108 -4.74 -1.78 8.92
CA TYR A 108 -3.63 -2.01 9.85
C TYR A 108 -2.57 -0.93 9.65
N LYS A 109 -2.35 -0.09 10.68
CA LYS A 109 -1.37 1.02 10.66
C LYS A 109 -1.43 1.87 9.38
N GLY A 110 -2.66 2.18 8.94
CA GLY A 110 -2.91 2.99 7.74
C GLY A 110 -3.01 2.21 6.42
N LEU A 111 -2.66 0.92 6.36
CA LEU A 111 -2.89 0.11 5.16
C LEU A 111 -4.28 -0.50 5.19
N ILE A 112 -5.09 -0.16 4.19
CA ILE A 112 -6.45 -0.65 3.99
C ILE A 112 -6.41 -1.92 3.14
N PHE A 113 -6.97 -3.02 3.66
CA PHE A 113 -7.08 -4.31 2.99
C PHE A 113 -8.54 -4.71 2.80
N GLY A 114 -8.82 -5.34 1.66
CA GLY A 114 -10.11 -5.96 1.35
C GLY A 114 -10.01 -7.47 1.19
N SER A 115 -11.09 -8.19 1.50
CA SER A 115 -11.27 -9.59 1.13
C SER A 115 -12.68 -9.84 0.58
N LEU A 116 -12.74 -10.63 -0.49
CA LEU A 116 -14.00 -11.04 -1.11
C LEU A 116 -14.72 -12.15 -0.35
N ASP A 117 -14.05 -12.80 0.60
CA ASP A 117 -14.63 -13.82 1.46
C ASP A 117 -15.26 -13.16 2.70
N PRO A 118 -16.60 -13.21 2.89
CA PRO A 118 -17.25 -12.67 4.09
C PRO A 118 -16.92 -13.46 5.36
N HIS A 119 -16.38 -14.67 5.25
CA HIS A 119 -16.02 -15.55 6.36
C HIS A 119 -14.52 -15.60 6.62
N ALA A 120 -13.75 -14.73 5.97
CA ALA A 120 -12.33 -14.58 6.21
C ALA A 120 -12.03 -14.28 7.68
N ASP A 121 -10.93 -14.83 8.20
CA ASP A 121 -10.34 -14.38 9.48
C ASP A 121 -10.09 -12.87 9.46
N SER A 122 -9.96 -12.27 10.64
CA SER A 122 -9.65 -10.86 10.77
C SER A 122 -8.33 -10.50 10.08
N LEU A 123 -8.16 -9.23 9.69
CA LEU A 123 -6.89 -8.76 9.13
C LEU A 123 -5.74 -8.96 10.12
N GLU A 124 -6.00 -8.78 11.41
CA GLU A 124 -5.03 -8.97 12.47
C GLU A 124 -4.54 -10.42 12.59
N ASP A 125 -5.45 -11.39 12.47
CA ASP A 125 -5.10 -12.82 12.49
C ASP A 125 -4.40 -13.23 11.21
N TYR A 126 -4.84 -12.69 10.07
CA TYR A 126 -4.19 -12.93 8.78
C TYR A 126 -2.75 -12.46 8.75
N LEU A 127 -2.49 -11.23 9.20
CA LEU A 127 -1.13 -10.70 9.29
C LEU A 127 -0.31 -11.48 10.32
N GLY A 128 -0.94 -11.95 11.40
CA GLY A 128 -0.30 -12.78 12.42
C GLY A 128 0.99 -12.16 12.95
N ASP A 129 2.05 -12.95 13.00
CA ASP A 129 3.37 -12.51 13.49
C ASP A 129 4.03 -11.46 12.58
N LEU A 130 3.60 -11.32 11.31
CA LEU A 130 4.13 -10.30 10.42
C LEU A 130 3.89 -8.89 10.96
N LYS A 131 2.86 -8.68 11.79
CA LYS A 131 2.56 -7.41 12.45
C LYS A 131 3.77 -6.84 13.18
N PHE A 132 4.55 -7.70 13.86
CA PHE A 132 5.76 -7.29 14.55
C PHE A 132 6.75 -6.57 13.62
N TYR A 133 6.92 -7.06 12.40
CA TYR A 133 7.84 -6.48 11.41
C TYR A 133 7.21 -5.34 10.60
N LEU A 134 5.90 -5.38 10.39
CA LEU A 134 5.17 -4.28 9.77
C LEU A 134 5.25 -3.01 10.62
N ASP A 135 5.17 -3.12 11.95
CA ASP A 135 5.30 -1.97 12.84
C ASP A 135 6.66 -1.26 12.69
N ILE A 136 7.76 -2.02 12.52
CA ILE A 136 9.11 -1.47 12.25
C ILE A 136 9.12 -0.57 11.01
N VAL A 137 8.31 -0.90 10.01
CA VAL A 137 8.23 -0.16 8.75
C VAL A 137 7.21 0.99 8.81
N LEU A 138 6.09 0.79 9.49
CA LEU A 138 4.89 1.60 9.35
C LEU A 138 4.60 2.53 10.54
N ASP A 139 5.07 2.18 11.74
CA ASP A 139 4.63 2.84 12.99
C ASP A 139 5.73 3.67 13.67
N ARG A 140 6.67 4.19 12.87
CA ARG A 140 7.85 4.94 13.37
C ARG A 140 7.55 6.37 13.82
N SER A 141 6.42 6.95 13.41
CA SER A 141 6.10 8.36 13.68
C SER A 141 4.68 8.53 14.22
N ASP A 142 4.48 9.53 15.08
CA ASP A 142 3.18 9.83 15.70
C ASP A 142 2.11 10.23 14.68
N ALA A 143 2.53 10.96 13.65
CA ALA A 143 1.66 11.37 12.55
C ALA A 143 1.48 10.26 11.48
N GLY A 144 2.19 9.13 11.61
CA GLY A 144 2.16 8.03 10.65
C GLY A 144 2.82 8.33 9.30
N LEU A 145 2.52 7.50 8.31
CA LEU A 145 3.03 7.62 6.94
C LEU A 145 2.08 8.39 6.03
N GLN A 146 2.64 9.06 5.04
CA GLN A 146 1.92 9.69 3.94
C GLN A 146 2.43 9.18 2.59
N VAL A 147 1.56 8.60 1.78
CA VAL A 147 1.83 8.35 0.36
C VAL A 147 2.02 9.68 -0.36
N VAL A 148 3.18 9.87 -1.00
CA VAL A 148 3.49 11.07 -1.76
C VAL A 148 2.88 10.98 -3.15
N GLY A 149 1.87 11.81 -3.42
CA GLY A 149 1.20 11.86 -4.72
C GLY A 149 0.35 10.64 -5.01
N ALA A 150 0.26 10.26 -6.29
CA ALA A 150 -0.44 9.06 -6.75
C ALA A 150 0.57 7.94 -7.03
N PRO A 151 0.16 6.66 -6.99
CA PRO A 151 1.05 5.58 -7.39
C PRO A 151 1.48 5.72 -8.85
N GLN A 152 2.72 5.33 -9.14
CA GLN A 152 3.14 5.08 -10.51
C GLN A 152 2.49 3.79 -10.99
N ARG A 153 1.88 3.79 -12.18
CA ARG A 153 1.12 2.65 -12.71
C ARG A 153 1.59 2.30 -14.10
N TRP A 154 1.98 1.05 -14.32
CA TRP A 154 2.37 0.55 -15.64
C TRP A 154 2.04 -0.93 -15.78
N VAL A 155 2.21 -1.46 -16.98
CA VAL A 155 1.94 -2.86 -17.32
C VAL A 155 3.25 -3.58 -17.60
N ILE A 156 3.38 -4.81 -17.09
CA ILE A 156 4.49 -5.71 -17.37
C ILE A 156 3.91 -7.01 -17.91
N ASP A 157 4.45 -7.50 -19.02
CA ASP A 157 4.13 -8.82 -19.59
C ASP A 157 4.88 -9.91 -18.82
N ALA A 158 4.50 -10.07 -17.55
CA ALA A 158 5.01 -11.04 -16.61
C ALA A 158 3.90 -11.47 -15.64
N ASN A 159 3.98 -12.70 -15.11
CA ASN A 159 3.07 -13.12 -14.06
C ASN A 159 3.35 -12.36 -12.76
N TRP A 160 2.29 -11.92 -12.07
CA TRP A 160 2.38 -11.18 -10.80
C TRP A 160 3.20 -11.87 -9.72
N LYS A 161 3.25 -13.22 -9.73
CA LYS A 161 4.03 -14.00 -8.75
C LYS A 161 5.52 -13.74 -8.86
N LEU A 162 6.05 -13.35 -10.02
CA LEU A 162 7.49 -13.10 -10.19
C LEU A 162 7.96 -11.91 -9.35
N GLY A 163 7.16 -10.83 -9.29
CA GLY A 163 7.44 -9.71 -8.41
C GLY A 163 7.28 -10.06 -6.94
N ALA A 164 6.24 -10.80 -6.58
CA ALA A 164 5.98 -11.25 -5.21
C ALA A 164 7.10 -12.17 -4.68
N ASP A 165 7.53 -13.14 -5.50
CA ASP A 165 8.61 -14.10 -5.21
C ASP A 165 9.96 -13.40 -5.05
N ASN A 166 10.30 -12.47 -5.94
CA ASN A 166 11.52 -11.69 -5.81
C ASN A 166 11.56 -10.91 -4.48
N PHE A 167 10.48 -10.18 -4.15
CA PHE A 167 10.47 -9.34 -2.96
C PHE A 167 10.35 -10.09 -1.64
N VAL A 168 9.69 -11.26 -1.62
CA VAL A 168 9.50 -12.00 -0.36
C VAL A 168 10.83 -12.47 0.22
N GLY A 169 11.87 -12.65 -0.62
CA GLY A 169 13.07 -13.35 -0.16
C GLY A 169 14.34 -13.26 -1.00
N ASP A 170 14.33 -12.70 -2.20
CA ASP A 170 15.46 -12.83 -3.14
C ASP A 170 16.43 -11.63 -3.06
N ALA A 171 17.38 -11.68 -2.13
CA ALA A 171 18.55 -10.80 -2.16
C ALA A 171 19.64 -11.31 -3.14
N TYR A 172 19.60 -12.59 -3.53
CA TYR A 172 20.63 -13.25 -4.32
C TYR A 172 20.76 -12.68 -5.74
N HIS A 173 19.63 -12.32 -6.37
CA HIS A 173 19.61 -11.74 -7.71
C HIS A 173 20.41 -10.44 -7.85
N THR A 174 20.67 -9.74 -6.74
CA THR A 174 21.36 -8.43 -6.69
C THR A 174 22.70 -8.46 -7.42
N MET A 175 23.50 -9.51 -7.23
CA MET A 175 24.86 -9.58 -7.78
C MET A 175 24.90 -9.56 -9.31
N MET A 176 23.85 -10.10 -9.97
CA MET A 176 23.79 -10.22 -11.42
C MET A 176 22.81 -9.23 -12.04
N THR A 177 21.55 -9.23 -11.58
CA THR A 177 20.50 -8.35 -12.12
C THR A 177 20.82 -6.88 -11.91
N HIS A 178 21.46 -6.55 -10.77
CA HIS A 178 21.88 -5.19 -10.45
C HIS A 178 23.39 -4.97 -10.63
N ARG A 179 24.07 -5.80 -11.45
CA ARG A 179 25.52 -5.70 -11.65
C ARG A 179 25.97 -4.31 -12.12
N SER A 180 25.22 -3.67 -13.00
CA SER A 180 25.50 -2.29 -13.41
C SER A 180 25.41 -1.30 -12.24
N MET A 181 24.48 -1.49 -11.30
CA MET A 181 24.34 -0.65 -10.11
C MET A 181 25.48 -0.89 -9.12
N VAL A 182 26.00 -2.13 -9.04
CA VAL A 182 27.23 -2.43 -8.29
C VAL A 182 28.41 -1.68 -8.89
N GLU A 183 28.56 -1.69 -10.21
CA GLU A 183 29.64 -0.99 -10.92
C GLU A 183 29.56 0.54 -10.77
N LEU A 184 28.34 1.07 -10.62
CA LEU A 184 28.10 2.50 -10.33
C LEU A 184 28.19 2.87 -8.83
N GLY A 185 28.43 1.90 -7.94
CA GLY A 185 28.49 2.14 -6.50
C GLY A 185 27.14 2.40 -5.82
N LEU A 186 26.04 2.03 -6.47
CA LEU A 186 24.66 2.22 -5.98
C LEU A 186 24.06 0.97 -5.30
N ALA A 187 24.63 -0.21 -5.56
CA ALA A 187 24.28 -1.47 -4.92
C ALA A 187 25.50 -2.05 -4.18
N PRO A 188 25.30 -2.92 -3.16
CA PRO A 188 26.40 -3.47 -2.37
C PRO A 188 27.44 -4.19 -3.24
N PRO A 189 28.74 -3.83 -3.16
CA PRO A 189 29.78 -4.48 -3.94
C PRO A 189 30.27 -5.80 -3.33
N ASP A 190 30.01 -6.02 -2.04
CA ASP A 190 30.34 -7.26 -1.34
C ASP A 190 29.39 -8.39 -1.80
N PRO A 191 29.89 -9.46 -2.44
CA PRO A 191 29.05 -10.60 -2.82
C PRO A 191 28.45 -11.34 -1.61
N GLN A 192 28.98 -11.11 -0.39
CA GLN A 192 28.51 -11.68 0.86
C GLN A 192 27.54 -10.76 1.62
N PHE A 193 27.12 -9.62 1.05
CA PHE A 193 26.35 -8.60 1.77
C PHE A 193 25.09 -9.15 2.48
N ALA A 194 24.40 -10.12 1.86
CA ALA A 194 23.17 -10.69 2.41
C ALA A 194 23.41 -11.69 3.56
N LEU A 195 24.65 -12.10 3.83
CA LEU A 195 24.99 -12.94 5.00
C LEU A 195 24.85 -12.18 6.32
N TYR A 196 24.87 -10.84 6.29
CA TYR A 196 24.75 -9.98 7.46
C TYR A 196 23.29 -9.56 7.71
N GLY A 197 22.39 -10.53 7.59
CA GLY A 197 20.96 -10.31 7.67
C GLY A 197 20.19 -11.57 8.08
N GLU A 198 18.88 -11.43 8.14
CA GLU A 198 17.94 -12.49 8.49
C GLU A 198 16.92 -12.69 7.37
N HIS A 199 16.51 -13.95 7.18
CA HIS A 199 15.43 -14.32 6.28
C HIS A 199 14.28 -14.93 7.08
N ILE A 200 13.15 -14.23 7.10
CA ILE A 200 12.06 -14.47 8.04
C ILE A 200 10.79 -14.76 7.25
N HIS A 201 10.06 -15.81 7.64
CA HIS A 201 8.71 -16.08 7.14
C HIS A 201 7.76 -16.23 8.31
N THR A 202 6.48 -16.01 8.05
CA THR A 202 5.40 -16.18 9.05
C THR A 202 4.27 -17.01 8.46
N GLY A 203 3.19 -17.19 9.23
CA GLY A 203 1.96 -17.82 8.72
C GLY A 203 1.41 -17.13 7.46
N HIS A 204 0.43 -17.76 6.83
CA HIS A 204 -0.31 -17.20 5.70
C HIS A 204 0.52 -16.81 4.45
N GLY A 205 1.79 -17.24 4.37
CA GLY A 205 2.66 -17.06 3.21
C GLY A 205 3.40 -15.72 3.16
N HIS A 206 3.42 -14.97 4.26
CA HIS A 206 4.18 -13.73 4.33
C HIS A 206 5.66 -13.99 4.62
N GLY A 207 6.53 -13.11 4.15
CA GLY A 207 7.96 -13.17 4.45
C GLY A 207 8.70 -11.89 4.13
N LEU A 208 9.88 -11.75 4.73
CA LEU A 208 10.79 -10.62 4.55
C LEU A 208 12.24 -11.02 4.77
N GLY A 209 13.16 -10.25 4.18
CA GLY A 209 14.56 -10.21 4.54
C GLY A 209 14.92 -8.86 5.18
N ILE A 210 15.79 -8.88 6.18
CA ILE A 210 16.36 -7.69 6.82
C ILE A 210 17.88 -7.81 6.74
N ILE A 211 18.55 -6.82 6.13
CA ILE A 211 20.00 -6.86 5.88
C ILE A 211 20.64 -5.61 6.48
N GLY A 212 21.69 -5.79 7.27
CA GLY A 212 22.54 -4.73 7.81
C GLY A 212 23.89 -4.61 7.09
N PRO A 213 24.76 -3.69 7.52
CA PRO A 213 26.11 -3.57 6.98
C PRO A 213 27.02 -4.73 7.44
N PRO A 214 28.07 -5.06 6.67
CA PRO A 214 29.13 -5.96 7.14
C PRO A 214 29.90 -5.38 8.34
N PRO A 215 30.52 -6.22 9.18
CA PRO A 215 31.43 -5.76 10.21
C PRO A 215 32.53 -4.84 9.64
N GLY A 216 32.77 -3.70 10.29
CA GLY A 216 33.78 -2.73 9.85
C GLY A 216 33.29 -1.69 8.84
N MET A 217 32.02 -1.73 8.42
CA MET A 217 31.37 -0.67 7.64
C MET A 217 30.33 0.06 8.49
N PRO A 218 30.70 1.14 9.22
CA PRO A 218 29.72 1.88 10.00
C PRO A 218 28.74 2.60 9.08
N LEU A 219 27.46 2.34 9.27
CA LEU A 219 26.37 3.15 8.72
C LEU A 219 25.66 3.88 9.87
N PRO A 220 25.02 5.02 9.60
CA PRO A 220 24.14 5.66 10.57
C PRO A 220 23.07 4.66 11.05
N GLU A 221 22.84 4.60 12.36
CA GLU A 221 21.76 3.78 12.92
C GLU A 221 20.39 4.19 12.36
N PHE A 222 19.44 3.26 12.42
CA PHE A 222 18.05 3.47 11.98
C PHE A 222 17.97 3.97 10.53
N MET A 223 18.82 3.43 9.66
CA MET A 223 18.95 3.83 8.25
C MET A 223 19.26 5.33 8.03
N GLY A 224 19.77 6.04 9.05
CA GLY A 224 20.01 7.48 8.98
C GLY A 224 18.73 8.31 8.89
N LEU A 225 17.63 7.85 9.52
CA LEU A 225 16.41 8.64 9.64
C LEU A 225 16.64 9.94 10.43
N PRO A 226 15.85 11.01 10.18
CA PRO A 226 15.95 12.27 10.92
C PRO A 226 15.76 12.07 12.42
N GLU A 227 16.43 12.88 13.24
CA GLU A 227 16.48 12.73 14.70
C GLU A 227 15.09 12.72 15.33
N ASN A 228 14.17 13.58 14.85
CA ASN A 228 12.80 13.62 15.37
C ASN A 228 12.03 12.31 15.10
N ILE A 229 12.31 11.61 14.00
CA ILE A 229 11.70 10.31 13.70
C ILE A 229 12.33 9.21 14.54
N VAL A 230 13.63 9.31 14.85
CA VAL A 230 14.31 8.38 15.76
C VAL A 230 13.75 8.49 17.19
N GLU A 231 13.55 9.71 17.69
CA GLU A 231 12.93 9.93 19.01
C GLU A 231 11.50 9.37 19.09
N GLU A 232 10.73 9.47 17.99
CA GLU A 232 9.38 8.90 17.92
C GLU A 232 9.42 7.37 17.83
N LEU A 233 10.25 6.78 16.97
CA LEU A 233 10.28 5.33 16.79
C LEU A 233 10.75 4.60 18.06
N GLU A 234 11.71 5.15 18.81
CA GLU A 234 12.20 4.54 20.06
C GLU A 234 11.12 4.53 21.15
N ARG A 235 10.15 5.46 21.10
CA ARG A 235 9.01 5.50 22.01
C ARG A 235 7.87 4.58 21.56
N ARG A 236 7.67 4.45 20.25
CA ARG A 236 6.52 3.75 19.65
C ARG A 236 6.74 2.25 19.50
N LEU A 237 7.95 1.86 19.14
CA LEU A 237 8.32 0.47 18.94
C LEU A 237 8.75 -0.18 20.25
N THR A 238 8.59 -1.50 20.34
CA THR A 238 9.14 -2.29 21.44
C THR A 238 10.67 -2.30 21.41
N PRO A 239 11.35 -2.50 22.55
CA PRO A 239 12.82 -2.59 22.57
C PRO A 239 13.38 -3.63 21.58
N GLU A 240 12.70 -4.77 21.42
CA GLU A 240 13.09 -5.81 20.47
C GLU A 240 13.01 -5.33 19.01
N GLN A 241 11.94 -4.60 18.65
CA GLN A 241 11.79 -4.01 17.33
C GLN A 241 12.84 -2.91 17.06
N VAL A 242 13.12 -2.08 18.06
CA VAL A 242 14.13 -1.02 17.97
C VAL A 242 15.51 -1.63 17.67
N GLU A 243 15.92 -2.66 18.43
CA GLU A 243 17.23 -3.29 18.22
C GLU A 243 17.34 -4.01 16.87
N ILE A 244 16.26 -4.63 16.38
CA ILE A 244 16.24 -5.21 15.02
C ILE A 244 16.39 -4.12 13.95
N PHE A 245 15.75 -2.97 14.14
CA PHE A 245 15.80 -1.89 13.16
C PHE A 245 17.09 -1.07 13.19
N ARG A 246 17.74 -0.97 14.36
CA ARG A 246 18.93 -0.14 14.60
C ARG A 246 20.05 -0.34 13.55
N PRO A 247 20.48 -1.56 13.18
CA PRO A 247 21.54 -1.76 12.20
C PRO A 247 21.02 -1.93 10.75
N THR A 248 19.73 -1.72 10.48
CA THR A 248 19.13 -2.02 9.18
C THR A 248 19.68 -1.13 8.06
N ALA A 249 19.96 -1.73 6.89
CA ALA A 249 20.22 -1.03 5.63
C ALA A 249 19.16 -1.35 4.56
N PHE A 250 18.60 -2.57 4.58
CA PHE A 250 17.55 -3.00 3.64
C PHE A 250 16.50 -3.85 4.34
N ILE A 251 15.23 -3.59 4.06
CA ILE A 251 14.10 -4.48 4.34
C ILE A 251 13.39 -4.72 3.01
N HIS A 252 13.26 -5.98 2.59
CA HIS A 252 12.39 -6.37 1.49
C HIS A 252 11.41 -7.43 1.97
N GLY A 253 10.19 -7.43 1.49
CA GLY A 253 9.24 -8.48 1.84
C GLY A 253 7.98 -8.48 1.00
N THR A 254 7.16 -9.50 1.19
CA THR A 254 5.84 -9.61 0.58
C THR A 254 4.82 -9.97 1.65
N VAL A 255 3.82 -9.11 1.81
CA VAL A 255 2.55 -9.46 2.42
C VAL A 255 1.77 -10.20 1.35
N PHE A 256 1.68 -11.53 1.48
CA PHE A 256 0.86 -12.37 0.63
C PHE A 256 -0.53 -11.74 0.38
N PRO A 257 -1.11 -11.86 -0.84
CA PRO A 257 -0.47 -12.45 -2.01
C PRO A 257 0.54 -11.54 -2.69
N ASN A 258 0.24 -10.25 -2.86
CA ASN A 258 0.85 -9.44 -3.91
C ASN A 258 1.21 -8.00 -3.49
N LEU A 259 1.26 -7.70 -2.20
CA LEU A 259 1.81 -6.44 -1.69
C LEU A 259 3.27 -6.66 -1.31
N SER A 260 4.19 -6.00 -2.00
CA SER A 260 5.60 -6.03 -1.64
C SER A 260 6.05 -4.74 -0.98
N ILE A 261 6.98 -4.86 -0.04
CA ILE A 261 7.57 -3.78 0.75
C ILE A 261 9.05 -3.68 0.38
N GLY A 262 9.54 -2.48 0.16
CA GLY A 262 10.97 -2.18 0.10
C GLY A 262 11.28 -0.96 0.96
N ASN A 263 12.09 -1.12 2.00
CA ASN A 263 12.66 -0.01 2.77
C ASN A 263 14.18 -0.08 2.59
N PHE A 264 14.73 0.78 1.73
CA PHE A 264 16.13 0.65 1.29
C PHE A 264 16.91 1.93 1.54
N LEU A 265 18.19 1.77 1.88
CA LEU A 265 19.17 2.85 1.96
C LEU A 265 19.96 2.91 0.64
N MET A 266 19.69 3.89 -0.23
CA MET A 266 20.33 4.00 -1.55
C MET A 266 20.65 5.45 -1.93
N GLY A 267 21.69 5.63 -2.74
CA GLY A 267 22.01 6.92 -3.36
C GLY A 267 21.01 7.27 -4.45
N LYS A 268 20.66 8.56 -4.57
CA LYS A 268 19.80 9.05 -5.68
C LYS A 268 20.53 9.04 -7.03
N ASP A 269 21.85 9.08 -7.01
CA ASP A 269 22.76 8.98 -8.15
C ASP A 269 24.15 8.51 -7.65
N HIS A 270 25.05 8.17 -8.58
CA HIS A 270 26.39 7.64 -8.31
C HIS A 270 27.35 8.60 -7.56
N LEU A 271 26.92 9.83 -7.30
CA LEU A 271 27.72 10.86 -6.61
C LEU A 271 27.15 11.23 -5.23
N SER A 272 25.94 10.75 -4.92
CA SER A 272 25.20 11.16 -3.73
C SER A 272 25.29 10.11 -2.63
N ALA A 273 25.46 10.59 -1.39
CA ALA A 273 25.31 9.74 -0.22
C ALA A 273 23.90 9.11 -0.17
N PRO A 274 23.76 7.88 0.36
CA PRO A 274 22.48 7.21 0.39
C PRO A 274 21.55 7.79 1.46
N THR A 275 20.25 7.75 1.17
CA THR A 275 19.19 8.11 2.10
C THR A 275 18.10 7.05 2.07
N ALA A 276 17.45 6.80 3.20
CA ALA A 276 16.39 5.81 3.28
C ALA A 276 15.14 6.25 2.49
N PHE A 277 14.51 5.31 1.81
CA PHE A 277 13.15 5.47 1.28
C PHE A 277 12.33 4.22 1.54
N LEU A 278 11.02 4.40 1.63
CA LEU A 278 10.02 3.33 1.72
C LEU A 278 9.20 3.31 0.45
N THR A 279 8.93 2.11 -0.05
CA THR A 279 8.04 1.87 -1.17
C THR A 279 7.15 0.66 -0.89
N LEU A 280 5.88 0.81 -1.22
CA LEU A 280 4.91 -0.27 -1.28
C LEU A 280 4.58 -0.52 -2.75
N ARG A 281 4.43 -1.79 -3.14
CA ARG A 281 4.19 -2.19 -4.53
C ARG A 281 3.05 -3.18 -4.59
N LEU A 282 2.11 -2.98 -5.48
CA LEU A 282 1.07 -3.96 -5.77
C LEU A 282 1.37 -4.63 -7.12
N TRP A 283 1.46 -5.96 -7.12
CA TRP A 283 1.53 -6.77 -8.34
C TRP A 283 0.12 -7.20 -8.74
N HIS A 284 -0.59 -6.33 -9.43
CA HIS A 284 -2.00 -6.53 -9.80
C HIS A 284 -2.12 -7.55 -10.94
N PRO A 285 -2.78 -8.71 -10.75
CA PRO A 285 -2.94 -9.68 -11.83
C PRO A 285 -3.88 -9.15 -12.91
N LEU A 286 -3.39 -9.08 -14.16
CA LEU A 286 -4.19 -8.80 -15.35
C LEU A 286 -4.44 -10.05 -16.20
N GLY A 287 -3.66 -11.10 -15.95
CA GLY A 287 -3.72 -12.38 -16.65
C GLY A 287 -2.61 -13.34 -16.20
N PRO A 288 -2.49 -14.51 -16.83
CA PRO A 288 -1.44 -15.49 -16.50
C PRO A 288 -0.02 -15.01 -16.85
N ASP A 289 0.12 -14.11 -17.81
CA ASP A 289 1.39 -13.61 -18.36
C ASP A 289 1.47 -12.08 -18.30
N LYS A 290 0.60 -11.44 -17.50
CA LYS A 290 0.49 -9.98 -17.46
C LYS A 290 0.12 -9.47 -16.08
N MET A 291 0.76 -8.39 -15.66
CA MET A 291 0.46 -7.69 -14.41
C MET A 291 0.47 -6.17 -14.57
N GLY A 292 -0.31 -5.48 -13.74
CA GLY A 292 -0.15 -4.07 -13.44
C GLY A 292 0.83 -3.92 -12.26
N GLY A 293 1.77 -3.00 -12.37
CA GLY A 293 2.63 -2.56 -11.26
C GLY A 293 2.13 -1.22 -10.75
N ASP A 294 1.70 -1.16 -9.49
CA ASP A 294 1.40 0.09 -8.79
C ASP A 294 2.49 0.33 -7.74
N VAL A 295 3.21 1.46 -7.80
CA VAL A 295 4.26 1.82 -6.83
C VAL A 295 3.91 3.07 -6.05
N PHE A 296 3.82 2.92 -4.74
CA PHE A 296 3.55 3.95 -3.76
C PHE A 296 4.85 4.33 -3.03
N LEU A 297 5.00 5.61 -2.69
CA LEU A 297 6.14 6.15 -1.95
C LEU A 297 5.69 6.80 -0.64
N PRO A 298 5.53 6.02 0.45
CA PRO A 298 5.22 6.57 1.76
C PRO A 298 6.42 7.29 2.37
N ARG A 299 6.15 8.40 3.08
CA ARG A 299 7.13 9.16 3.86
C ARG A 299 6.57 9.41 5.26
N GLY A 300 7.42 9.40 6.30
CA GLY A 300 7.00 9.83 7.64
C GLY A 300 6.62 11.31 7.66
N GLU A 301 5.48 11.63 8.30
CA GLU A 301 5.06 13.02 8.48
C GLU A 301 5.92 13.72 9.54
N GLY A 302 7.04 14.29 9.11
CA GLY A 302 7.77 15.33 9.85
C GLY A 302 7.50 16.69 9.21
N ARG A 303 7.19 17.72 9.99
CA ARG A 303 7.00 19.11 9.52
C ARG A 303 8.31 19.68 8.95
N THR A 304 8.68 19.27 7.76
CA THR A 304 9.67 19.95 6.93
C THR A 304 9.18 19.84 5.50
N ARG A 305 8.33 20.81 5.12
CA ARG A 305 8.32 21.28 3.74
C ARG A 305 9.77 21.59 3.41
N LEU A 306 10.41 20.74 2.60
CA LEU A 306 11.57 21.19 1.84
C LEU A 306 11.02 22.32 0.98
N VAL A 307 11.28 23.55 1.43
CA VAL A 307 11.09 24.75 0.63
C VAL A 307 11.82 24.47 -0.68
N GLN A 308 11.06 24.34 -1.77
CA GLN A 308 11.62 24.40 -3.11
C GLN A 308 12.30 25.75 -3.23
N GLY A 309 13.62 25.75 -3.04
CA GLY A 309 14.47 26.90 -3.22
C GLY A 309 15.17 26.81 -4.57
N ARG A 310 14.90 27.83 -5.38
CA ARG A 310 15.60 28.32 -6.57
C ARG A 310 15.04 27.91 -7.93
N GLU A 311 14.07 28.72 -8.39
CA GLU A 311 14.22 29.36 -9.70
C GLU A 311 15.45 30.29 -9.65
N LEU A 312 16.09 30.43 -10.82
CA LEU A 312 17.35 31.14 -11.16
C LEU A 312 17.80 32.27 -10.20
#